data_AF-A0AAU3QPU6-F1
#
_entry.id   AF-A0AAU3QPU6-F1
#
_cell.length_a   1.000
_cell.length_b   1.000
_cell.length_c   1.000
_cell.angle_alpha   90.00
_cell.angle_beta   90.00
_cell.angle_gamma   90.00
#
_symmetry.space_group_name_H-M   'P 1'
#
loop_
_entity.id
_entity.type
_entity.pdbx_description
1 polymer ?
#
loop_
_entity_poly.entity_id
_entity_poly.type
_entity_poly.pdbx_seq_one_letter_code
_entity_poly.pdbx_strand_id
1 'polypeptide(L)'
;MSCANRSRTEDGGRSERRGRERVPVAAVVVLVLLACVATTIGVVSCVADDVSSDLSDQEMTCCWEDGATPAWMSGQMGIRIPEAASDRRAGYKVGQRYDTGLLSFVLPGDEAETYTGRLIRNDTEMVGNFHPEKKDYRPAAAFGHLGLPEPETLVEGLRKISLCPDGLTTPEGKHLQRCVDLFTHEFEPGTTRIYVRSTIEPPVTPPPASKAP
;
A
#
# COMPACT_ATOMS: atom_id res chain seq x y z
N MET A 1 -18.72 -14.45 -1.15
CA MET A 1 -18.54 -15.45 -2.23
C MET A 1 -18.64 -16.82 -1.61
N SER A 2 -19.52 -17.69 -2.13
CA SER A 2 -19.78 -19.02 -1.58
C SER A 2 -19.14 -20.05 -2.50
N CYS A 3 -18.26 -20.91 -1.97
CA CYS A 3 -17.71 -22.03 -2.72
C CYS A 3 -18.82 -23.06 -2.99
N ALA A 4 -19.57 -22.84 -4.06
CA ALA A 4 -20.57 -23.78 -4.56
C ALA A 4 -19.87 -24.98 -5.21
N ASN A 5 -19.99 -26.12 -4.54
CA ASN A 5 -19.51 -27.42 -4.98
C ASN A 5 -20.29 -27.85 -6.24
N ARG A 6 -19.62 -28.00 -7.40
CA ARG A 6 -20.23 -28.53 -8.63
C ARG A 6 -19.55 -29.84 -9.01
N SER A 7 -20.06 -30.95 -8.46
CA SER A 7 -19.79 -32.28 -8.98
C SER A 7 -20.45 -32.42 -10.36
N ARG A 8 -19.63 -32.57 -11.40
CA ARG A 8 -20.08 -32.85 -12.76
C ARG A 8 -20.10 -34.37 -12.94
N THR A 9 -21.30 -34.93 -12.93
CA THR A 9 -21.59 -36.30 -13.37
C THR A 9 -21.72 -36.28 -14.88
N GLU A 10 -20.88 -37.01 -15.60
CA GLU A 10 -21.21 -37.51 -16.94
C GLU A 10 -20.94 -39.01 -17.00
N ASP A 11 -21.98 -39.67 -17.49
CA ASP A 11 -22.21 -41.11 -17.55
C ASP A 11 -22.01 -41.56 -19.00
N GLY A 12 -21.66 -42.84 -19.20
CA GLY A 12 -21.82 -43.51 -20.48
C GLY A 12 -20.64 -44.39 -20.92
N GLY A 13 -20.75 -45.70 -20.71
CA GLY A 13 -19.90 -46.66 -21.41
C GLY A 13 -19.87 -48.10 -20.89
N ARG A 14 -21.02 -48.79 -20.95
CA ARG A 14 -21.24 -50.21 -20.64
C ARG A 14 -20.15 -51.18 -21.17
N SER A 15 -19.70 -52.10 -20.33
CA SER A 15 -19.38 -53.49 -20.72
C SER A 15 -19.48 -54.42 -19.50
N GLU A 16 -20.44 -55.34 -19.54
CA GLU A 16 -20.67 -56.41 -18.57
C GLU A 16 -19.49 -57.39 -18.55
N ARG A 17 -18.95 -57.74 -17.36
CA ARG A 17 -18.59 -59.13 -17.02
C ARG A 17 -18.75 -59.41 -15.53
N ARG A 18 -19.51 -60.48 -15.27
CA ARG A 18 -19.62 -61.27 -14.03
C ARG A 18 -18.33 -61.33 -13.19
N GLY A 19 -18.48 -61.15 -11.88
CA GLY A 19 -17.48 -61.55 -10.89
C GLY A 19 -17.91 -61.19 -9.46
N ARG A 20 -18.58 -62.13 -8.78
CA ARG A 20 -18.94 -62.00 -7.36
C ARG A 20 -17.68 -62.26 -6.54
N GLU A 21 -16.91 -61.22 -6.26
CA GLU A 21 -15.73 -61.31 -5.39
C GLU A 21 -15.92 -60.43 -4.14
N ARG A 22 -15.73 -61.08 -3.00
CA ARG A 22 -15.89 -60.51 -1.66
C ARG A 22 -14.82 -59.43 -1.46
N VAL A 23 -15.24 -58.19 -1.29
CA VAL A 23 -14.32 -57.09 -0.94
C VAL A 23 -13.79 -57.35 0.48
N PRO A 24 -12.47 -57.52 0.68
CA PRO A 24 -11.92 -57.71 2.01
C PRO A 24 -12.09 -56.41 2.82
N VAL A 25 -12.51 -56.56 4.07
CA VAL A 25 -12.80 -55.47 5.04
C VAL A 25 -11.66 -54.44 5.18
N ALA A 26 -10.43 -54.81 4.83
CA ALA A 26 -9.27 -53.92 4.81
C ALA A 26 -9.37 -52.75 3.79
N ALA A 27 -10.12 -52.91 2.68
CA ALA A 27 -10.24 -51.88 1.66
C ALA A 27 -11.16 -50.71 2.07
N VAL A 28 -12.06 -50.92 3.03
CA VAL A 28 -12.99 -49.88 3.52
C VAL A 28 -12.28 -48.93 4.51
N VAL A 29 -11.32 -49.43 5.29
CA VAL A 29 -10.60 -48.62 6.30
C VAL A 29 -9.65 -47.60 5.64
N VAL A 30 -9.03 -47.95 4.52
CA VAL A 30 -8.13 -47.04 3.78
C VAL A 30 -8.90 -45.91 3.09
N LEU A 31 -10.11 -46.19 2.57
CA LEU A 31 -10.94 -45.16 1.91
C LEU A 31 -11.55 -44.16 2.92
N VAL A 32 -11.90 -44.61 4.13
CA VAL A 32 -12.41 -43.72 5.19
C VAL A 32 -11.29 -42.84 5.75
N LEU A 33 -10.07 -43.36 5.89
CA LEU A 33 -8.91 -42.56 6.33
C LEU A 33 -8.50 -41.50 5.29
N LEU A 34 -8.56 -41.79 3.99
CA LEU A 34 -8.27 -40.81 2.93
C LEU A 34 -9.37 -39.73 2.79
N ALA A 35 -10.64 -40.07 3.04
CA ALA A 35 -11.72 -39.09 3.06
C ALA A 35 -11.63 -38.11 4.25
N CYS A 36 -11.17 -38.58 5.42
CA CYS A 36 -10.95 -37.71 6.58
C CYS A 36 -9.78 -36.73 6.40
N VAL A 37 -8.73 -37.12 5.67
CA VAL A 37 -7.58 -36.23 5.39
C VAL A 37 -7.94 -35.16 4.35
N ALA A 38 -8.81 -35.47 3.38
CA ALA A 38 -9.24 -34.48 2.39
C ALA A 38 -10.14 -33.38 2.99
N THR A 39 -10.98 -33.71 3.98
CA THR A 39 -11.84 -32.72 4.65
C THR A 39 -11.10 -31.80 5.61
N THR A 40 -10.01 -32.25 6.25
CA THR A 40 -9.24 -31.41 7.17
C THR A 40 -8.36 -30.41 6.43
N ILE A 41 -7.80 -30.78 5.26
CA ILE A 41 -6.96 -29.89 4.45
C ILE A 41 -7.79 -28.71 3.90
N GLY A 42 -9.01 -28.97 3.39
CA GLY A 42 -9.85 -27.92 2.81
C GLY A 42 -10.31 -26.85 3.82
N VAL A 43 -10.63 -27.25 5.06
CA VAL A 43 -11.04 -26.32 6.11
C VAL A 43 -9.86 -25.50 6.64
N VAL A 44 -8.67 -26.09 6.77
CA VAL A 44 -7.47 -25.39 7.21
C VAL A 44 -7.02 -24.33 6.19
N SER A 45 -7.12 -24.63 4.89
CA SER A 45 -6.81 -23.65 3.83
C SER A 45 -7.75 -22.45 3.83
N CYS A 46 -9.07 -22.65 3.96
CA CYS A 46 -10.00 -21.53 4.02
C CYS A 46 -9.80 -20.66 5.26
N VAL A 47 -9.55 -21.26 6.43
CA VAL A 47 -9.28 -20.51 7.66
C VAL A 47 -7.95 -19.74 7.58
N ALA A 48 -6.92 -20.30 6.95
CA ALA A 48 -5.66 -19.60 6.73
C ALA A 48 -5.83 -18.42 5.76
N ASP A 49 -6.59 -18.59 4.68
CA ASP A 49 -6.87 -17.53 3.71
C ASP A 49 -7.71 -16.40 4.33
N ASP A 50 -8.72 -16.73 5.14
CA ASP A 50 -9.55 -15.74 5.84
C ASP A 50 -8.71 -14.95 6.86
N VAL A 51 -7.90 -15.62 7.69
CA VAL A 51 -7.01 -14.95 8.65
C VAL A 51 -5.94 -14.10 7.95
N SER A 52 -5.37 -14.57 6.85
CA SER A 52 -4.41 -13.80 6.06
C SER A 52 -5.05 -12.58 5.42
N SER A 53 -6.30 -12.70 4.96
CA SER A 53 -7.08 -11.59 4.40
C SER A 53 -7.43 -10.55 5.47
N ASP A 54 -7.87 -10.99 6.65
CA ASP A 54 -8.18 -10.11 7.79
C ASP A 54 -6.94 -9.38 8.30
N LEU A 55 -5.80 -10.07 8.40
CA LEU A 55 -4.53 -9.44 8.78
C LEU A 55 -4.06 -8.44 7.72
N SER A 56 -4.25 -8.74 6.44
CA SER A 56 -3.94 -7.81 5.35
C SER A 56 -4.85 -6.59 5.44
N ASP A 57 -6.18 -6.76 5.50
CA ASP A 57 -7.13 -5.65 5.60
C ASP A 57 -6.92 -4.81 6.87
N GLN A 58 -6.55 -5.44 7.99
CA GLN A 58 -6.14 -4.75 9.20
C GLN A 58 -4.86 -3.96 8.97
N GLU A 59 -3.80 -4.54 8.40
CA GLU A 59 -2.58 -3.83 8.04
C GLU A 59 -2.87 -2.67 7.08
N MET A 60 -3.86 -2.77 6.18
CA MET A 60 -4.25 -1.68 5.28
C MET A 60 -4.98 -0.53 5.98
N THR A 61 -5.83 -0.84 6.97
CA THR A 61 -6.77 0.13 7.56
C THR A 61 -6.35 0.67 8.92
N CYS A 62 -5.55 -0.10 9.66
CA CYS A 62 -5.17 0.23 11.03
C CYS A 62 -3.96 1.17 11.09
N CYS A 63 -3.70 1.51 12.36
CA CYS A 63 -2.39 1.87 12.89
C CYS A 63 -1.92 3.27 12.54
N TRP A 64 -2.88 4.18 12.30
CA TRP A 64 -2.63 5.60 12.16
C TRP A 64 -2.54 6.25 13.54
N GLU A 65 -1.49 7.04 13.75
CA GLU A 65 -1.30 7.81 14.96
C GLU A 65 -1.96 9.18 14.85
N ASP A 66 -2.68 9.55 15.90
CA ASP A 66 -3.21 10.90 16.05
C ASP A 66 -2.09 11.93 16.24
N GLY A 67 -2.34 13.17 15.85
CA GLY A 67 -1.42 14.29 16.11
C GLY A 67 -0.23 14.39 15.15
N ALA A 68 -0.17 13.56 14.11
CA ALA A 68 0.81 13.66 13.02
C ALA A 68 0.62 14.95 12.21
N THR A 69 1.17 16.06 12.68
CA THR A 69 1.07 17.36 11.99
C THR A 69 2.01 17.46 10.79
N PRO A 70 1.71 18.31 9.78
CA PRO A 70 2.61 18.57 8.66
C PRO A 70 4.00 19.04 9.11
N ALA A 71 4.08 19.88 10.13
CA ALA A 71 5.36 20.37 10.67
C ALA A 71 6.19 19.25 11.32
N TRP A 72 5.55 18.38 12.10
CA TRP A 72 6.22 17.23 12.71
C TRP A 72 6.71 16.27 11.63
N MET A 73 5.87 15.93 10.65
CA MET A 73 6.25 15.00 9.58
C MET A 73 7.35 15.57 8.67
N SER A 74 7.27 16.87 8.35
CA SER A 74 8.33 17.62 7.66
C SER A 74 9.67 17.46 8.38
N GLY A 75 9.68 17.54 9.71
CA GLY A 75 10.85 17.30 10.55
C GLY A 75 11.38 15.86 10.46
N GLN A 76 10.51 14.86 10.44
CA GLN A 76 10.90 13.44 10.32
C GLN A 76 11.50 13.08 8.95
N MET A 77 10.97 13.67 7.88
CA MET A 77 11.42 13.41 6.51
C MET A 77 12.61 14.28 6.11
N GLY A 78 12.78 15.45 6.74
CA GLY A 78 13.73 16.46 6.29
C GLY A 78 13.25 17.25 5.05
N ILE A 79 11.93 17.24 4.81
CA ILE A 79 11.30 17.94 3.69
C ILE A 79 10.71 19.24 4.22
N ARG A 80 11.24 20.40 3.84
CA ARG A 80 10.63 21.69 4.21
C ARG A 80 9.36 21.94 3.41
N ILE A 81 8.32 22.34 4.12
CA ILE A 81 7.07 22.82 3.51
C ILE A 81 7.23 24.31 3.23
N PRO A 82 7.12 24.79 1.97
CA PRO A 82 7.20 26.22 1.68
C PRO A 82 6.11 27.03 2.39
N GLU A 83 6.39 28.30 2.67
CA GLU A 83 5.46 29.17 3.42
C GLU A 83 4.14 29.39 2.67
N ALA A 84 4.17 29.52 1.35
CA ALA A 84 2.99 29.68 0.52
C ALA A 84 2.20 28.38 0.31
N ALA A 85 2.66 27.26 0.85
CA ALA A 85 1.95 26.00 0.72
C ALA A 85 0.59 26.04 1.44
N SER A 86 -0.46 25.63 0.74
CA SER A 86 -1.82 25.47 1.27
C SER A 86 -2.18 23.99 1.40
N ASP A 87 -3.35 23.71 2.00
CA ASP A 87 -3.89 22.35 2.18
C ASP A 87 -2.85 21.32 2.66
N ARG A 88 -2.14 21.67 3.73
CA ARG A 88 -1.07 20.85 4.32
C ARG A 88 -1.69 19.71 5.12
N ARG A 89 -1.41 18.48 4.72
CA ARG A 89 -1.90 17.25 5.36
C ARG A 89 -0.74 16.32 5.65
N ALA A 90 -0.82 15.61 6.77
CA ALA A 90 0.15 14.59 7.12
C ALA A 90 -0.52 13.45 7.85
N GLY A 91 0.10 12.28 7.80
CA GLY A 91 -0.33 11.09 8.52
C GLY A 91 0.87 10.22 8.84
N TYR A 92 0.85 9.58 9.99
CA TYR A 92 1.90 8.66 10.42
C TYR A 92 1.26 7.32 10.73
N LYS A 93 1.76 6.28 10.08
CA LYS A 93 1.27 4.92 10.24
C LYS A 93 2.36 4.07 10.86
N VAL A 94 2.05 3.47 12.00
CA VAL A 94 2.91 2.48 12.63
C VAL A 94 2.75 1.15 11.90
N GLY A 95 3.86 0.54 11.52
CA GLY A 95 3.86 -0.74 10.81
C GLY A 95 4.59 -1.83 11.58
N GLN A 96 4.41 -3.09 11.18
CA GLN A 96 5.07 -4.22 11.86
C GLN A 96 6.58 -4.24 11.63
N ARG A 97 7.03 -3.86 10.43
CA ARG A 97 8.46 -3.82 10.06
C ARG A 97 9.01 -2.40 10.04
N TYR A 98 8.27 -1.50 9.43
CA TYR A 98 8.62 -0.11 9.30
C TYR A 98 7.38 0.74 9.43
N ASP A 99 7.54 1.92 10.00
CA ASP A 99 6.49 2.92 9.99
C ASP A 99 6.48 3.63 8.64
N THR A 100 5.40 4.33 8.34
CA THR A 100 5.30 5.13 7.12
C THR A 100 4.80 6.53 7.45
N GLY A 101 5.51 7.53 6.93
CA GLY A 101 5.06 8.91 6.94
C GLY A 101 4.45 9.30 5.60
N LEU A 102 3.34 10.03 5.67
CA LEU A 102 2.73 10.73 4.55
C LEU A 102 2.76 12.23 4.79
N LEU A 103 3.10 13.00 3.77
CA LEU A 103 2.99 14.45 3.75
C LEU A 103 2.42 14.89 2.39
N SER A 104 1.47 15.81 2.39
CA SER A 104 0.96 16.45 1.18
C SER A 104 0.69 17.93 1.41
N PHE A 105 0.91 18.73 0.38
CA PHE A 105 0.60 20.16 0.38
C PHE A 105 0.45 20.66 -1.05
N VAL A 106 -0.20 21.80 -1.22
CA VAL A 106 -0.46 22.42 -2.52
C VAL A 106 0.36 23.69 -2.65
N LEU A 107 0.98 23.88 -3.81
CA LEU A 107 1.70 25.09 -4.19
C LEU A 107 1.11 25.69 -5.47
N PRO A 108 1.23 27.01 -5.67
CA PRO A 108 1.16 27.61 -7.01
C PRO A 108 2.13 26.89 -7.97
N GLY A 109 1.78 26.81 -9.26
CA GLY A 109 2.52 26.02 -10.24
C GLY A 109 4.00 26.42 -10.37
N ASP A 110 4.27 27.72 -10.47
CA ASP A 110 5.62 28.28 -10.55
C ASP A 110 6.43 28.05 -9.26
N GLU A 111 5.78 28.13 -8.10
CA GLU A 111 6.38 27.77 -6.82
C GLU A 111 6.69 26.28 -6.71
N ALA A 112 5.82 25.41 -7.22
CA ALA A 112 6.04 23.97 -7.24
C ALA A 112 7.24 23.60 -8.14
N GLU A 113 7.36 24.22 -9.31
CA GLU A 113 8.52 24.06 -10.19
C GLU A 113 9.81 24.56 -9.53
N THR A 114 9.77 25.75 -8.92
CA THR A 114 10.92 26.30 -8.18
C THR A 114 11.31 25.39 -7.02
N TYR A 115 10.34 24.90 -6.26
CA TYR A 115 10.57 24.04 -5.12
C TYR A 115 11.19 22.70 -5.53
N THR A 116 10.59 22.03 -6.51
CA THR A 116 11.09 20.73 -7.01
C THR A 116 12.47 20.87 -7.65
N GLY A 117 12.73 21.93 -8.41
CA GLY A 117 14.05 22.22 -8.97
C GLY A 117 15.13 22.53 -7.93
N ARG A 118 14.75 22.99 -6.73
CA ARG A 118 15.68 23.16 -5.59
C ARG A 118 15.85 21.89 -4.75
N LEU A 119 14.99 20.90 -4.93
CA LEU A 119 15.03 19.62 -4.22
C LEU A 119 15.78 18.56 -5.04
N ILE A 120 15.52 18.50 -6.33
CA ILE A 120 16.07 17.51 -7.26
C ILE A 120 17.34 18.06 -7.91
N ARG A 121 18.31 17.19 -8.22
CA ARG A 121 19.53 17.60 -8.94
C ARG A 121 19.17 18.09 -10.35
N ASN A 122 19.88 19.10 -10.84
CA ASN A 122 19.64 19.68 -12.17
C ASN A 122 19.78 18.69 -13.35
N ASP A 123 20.45 17.55 -13.14
CA ASP A 123 20.64 16.49 -14.14
C ASP A 123 19.61 15.36 -14.04
N THR A 124 18.64 15.47 -13.12
CA THR A 124 17.64 14.43 -12.86
C THR A 124 16.24 14.97 -13.11
N GLU A 125 15.48 14.30 -13.98
CA GLU A 125 14.11 14.68 -14.30
C GLU A 125 13.10 13.77 -13.57
N MET A 126 11.97 14.34 -13.15
CA MET A 126 10.85 13.55 -12.67
C MET A 126 10.17 12.83 -13.84
N VAL A 127 9.74 11.59 -13.63
CA VAL A 127 9.17 10.73 -14.66
C VAL A 127 7.65 10.76 -14.61
N GLY A 128 6.97 10.78 -15.76
CA GLY A 128 5.52 10.65 -15.84
C GLY A 128 5.00 9.31 -15.31
N ASN A 129 3.69 9.21 -15.04
CA ASN A 129 3.07 7.96 -14.61
C ASN A 129 2.66 7.06 -15.80
N PHE A 130 3.65 6.42 -16.45
CA PHE A 130 3.40 5.62 -17.65
C PHE A 130 2.68 4.29 -17.39
N HIS A 131 2.67 3.83 -16.14
CA HIS A 131 1.99 2.61 -15.72
C HIS A 131 1.14 2.92 -14.47
N PRO A 132 -0.01 3.60 -14.65
CA PRO A 132 -0.86 3.93 -13.53
C PRO A 132 -1.48 2.67 -12.94
N GLU A 133 -1.59 2.66 -11.62
CA GLU A 133 -2.30 1.62 -10.88
C GLU A 133 -3.81 1.71 -11.12
N LYS A 134 -4.52 0.62 -10.86
CA LYS A 134 -5.99 0.59 -10.99
C LYS A 134 -6.65 1.49 -9.95
N LYS A 135 -7.88 1.92 -10.22
CA LYS A 135 -8.65 2.82 -9.34
C LYS A 135 -8.87 2.28 -7.93
N ASP A 136 -8.92 0.96 -7.77
CA ASP A 136 -9.06 0.25 -6.50
C ASP A 136 -7.72 -0.14 -5.87
N TYR A 137 -6.62 0.46 -6.32
CA TYR A 137 -5.30 0.30 -5.71
C TYR A 137 -5.33 0.75 -4.25
N ARG A 138 -4.91 -0.15 -3.37
CA ARG A 138 -4.83 0.07 -1.93
C ARG A 138 -3.36 -0.12 -1.53
N PRO A 139 -2.56 0.94 -1.40
CA PRO A 139 -1.23 0.84 -0.81
C PRO A 139 -1.34 0.76 0.72
N ALA A 140 -0.36 0.11 1.37
CA ALA A 140 -0.39 -0.08 2.82
C ALA A 140 -0.48 1.24 3.58
N ALA A 141 0.20 2.29 3.10
CA ALA A 141 0.06 3.67 3.58
C ALA A 141 -0.61 4.55 2.51
N ALA A 142 -1.94 4.54 2.55
CA ALA A 142 -2.82 5.22 1.59
C ALA A 142 -2.98 6.72 1.88
N PHE A 143 -2.78 7.55 0.86
CA PHE A 143 -3.14 8.97 0.89
C PHE A 143 -4.66 9.17 1.05
N GLY A 144 -5.46 8.17 0.72
CA GLY A 144 -6.89 8.11 1.03
C GLY A 144 -7.21 8.32 2.51
N HIS A 145 -6.31 7.94 3.43
CA HIS A 145 -6.46 8.26 4.85
C HIS A 145 -6.50 9.78 5.11
N LEU A 146 -5.82 10.57 4.28
CA LEU A 146 -5.80 12.02 4.33
C LEU A 146 -6.93 12.65 3.48
N GLY A 147 -7.85 11.83 2.94
CA GLY A 147 -8.91 12.28 2.02
C GLY A 147 -8.37 12.74 0.67
N LEU A 148 -7.26 12.16 0.21
CA LEU A 148 -6.61 12.48 -1.07
C LEU A 148 -6.62 11.26 -2.01
N PRO A 149 -6.59 11.45 -3.33
CA PRO A 149 -6.42 10.33 -4.25
C PRO A 149 -5.01 9.73 -4.12
N GLU A 150 -4.88 8.45 -4.42
CA GLU A 150 -3.57 7.80 -4.49
C GLU A 150 -2.81 8.30 -5.73
N PRO A 151 -1.60 8.87 -5.57
CA PRO A 151 -0.86 9.44 -6.69
C PRO A 151 -0.58 8.41 -7.78
N GLU A 152 -0.38 7.14 -7.43
CA GLU A 152 -0.11 6.04 -8.36
C GLU A 152 -1.26 5.79 -9.35
N THR A 153 -2.47 6.21 -9.03
CA THR A 153 -3.66 6.04 -9.88
C THR A 153 -3.87 7.20 -10.85
N LEU A 154 -3.10 8.28 -10.72
CA LEU A 154 -3.27 9.51 -11.51
C LEU A 154 -2.54 9.39 -12.85
N VAL A 155 -3.25 9.71 -13.94
CA VAL A 155 -2.77 9.45 -15.32
C VAL A 155 -2.17 10.71 -15.95
N GLU A 156 -2.87 11.83 -15.87
CA GLU A 156 -2.44 13.11 -16.45
C GLU A 156 -1.82 14.01 -15.38
N GLY A 157 -0.82 14.81 -15.75
CA GLY A 157 -0.21 15.79 -14.86
C GLY A 157 0.63 15.23 -13.71
N LEU A 158 0.69 13.90 -13.52
CA LEU A 158 1.53 13.27 -12.49
C LEU A 158 2.97 13.09 -12.98
N ARG A 159 3.92 13.59 -12.18
CA ARG A 159 5.34 13.25 -12.26
C ARG A 159 5.83 12.69 -10.93
N LYS A 160 6.76 11.74 -10.95
CA LYS A 160 7.29 11.07 -9.76
C LYS A 160 8.80 10.86 -9.80
N ILE A 161 9.40 10.79 -8.61
CA ILE A 161 10.81 10.46 -8.40
C ILE A 161 11.01 9.93 -6.98
N SER A 162 11.98 9.03 -6.79
CA SER A 162 12.44 8.63 -5.46
C SER A 162 13.76 9.31 -5.14
N LEU A 163 13.87 9.89 -3.95
CA LEU A 163 15.03 10.66 -3.50
C LEU A 163 15.55 10.05 -2.20
N CYS A 164 16.86 9.88 -2.08
CA CYS A 164 17.52 9.48 -0.83
C CYS A 164 18.56 10.53 -0.43
N PRO A 165 18.89 10.69 0.86
CA PRO A 165 19.81 11.72 1.33
C PRO A 165 21.19 11.68 0.67
N ASP A 166 21.66 10.48 0.31
CA ASP A 166 23.00 10.26 -0.22
C ASP A 166 23.24 11.02 -1.52
N GLY A 167 24.09 12.05 -1.45
CA GLY A 167 24.53 12.82 -2.63
C GLY A 167 23.57 13.93 -3.08
N LEU A 168 22.52 14.26 -2.31
CA LEU A 168 21.67 15.43 -2.59
C LEU A 168 22.26 16.70 -1.97
N THR A 169 22.95 17.50 -2.78
CA THR A 169 23.57 18.77 -2.35
C THR A 169 22.77 20.01 -2.74
N THR A 170 21.57 19.82 -3.28
CA THR A 170 20.66 20.89 -3.70
C THR A 170 20.14 21.69 -2.50
N PRO A 171 19.67 22.94 -2.68
CA PRO A 171 19.27 23.80 -1.58
C PRO A 171 18.23 23.20 -0.63
N GLU A 172 17.26 22.45 -1.14
CA GLU A 172 16.28 21.70 -0.34
C GLU A 172 16.73 20.25 -0.09
N GLY A 173 17.36 19.59 -1.07
CA GLY A 173 17.74 18.17 -0.97
C GLY A 173 18.73 17.87 0.15
N LYS A 174 19.61 18.81 0.50
CA LYS A 174 20.55 18.68 1.63
C LYS A 174 19.89 18.53 3.00
N HIS A 175 18.59 18.83 3.11
CA HIS A 175 17.83 18.70 4.35
C HIS A 175 17.15 17.34 4.50
N LEU A 176 17.08 16.56 3.42
CA LEU A 176 16.42 15.27 3.38
C LEU A 176 17.09 14.32 4.39
N GLN A 177 16.29 13.73 5.27
CA GLN A 177 16.79 12.82 6.31
C GLN A 177 16.54 11.35 5.96
N ARG A 178 15.59 11.09 5.06
CA ARG A 178 15.13 9.73 4.72
C ARG A 178 14.86 9.61 3.22
N CYS A 179 14.87 8.39 2.71
CA CYS A 179 14.39 8.17 1.36
C CYS A 179 12.89 8.51 1.27
N VAL A 180 12.50 9.22 0.21
CA VAL A 180 11.12 9.61 -0.04
C VAL A 180 10.72 9.30 -1.47
N ASP A 181 9.49 8.86 -1.65
CA ASP A 181 8.80 8.89 -2.93
C ASP A 181 8.07 10.23 -3.04
N LEU A 182 8.50 11.05 -4.00
CA LEU A 182 7.95 12.37 -4.30
C LEU A 182 7.09 12.29 -5.56
N PHE A 183 5.86 12.79 -5.44
CA PHE A 183 4.95 12.94 -6.57
C PHE A 183 4.50 14.40 -6.68
N THR A 184 4.40 14.90 -7.90
CA THR A 184 3.79 16.19 -8.24
C THR A 184 2.61 15.94 -9.14
N HIS A 185 1.47 16.57 -8.88
CA HIS A 185 0.27 16.45 -9.69
C HIS A 185 -0.36 17.82 -9.87
N GLU A 186 -0.38 18.32 -11.10
CA GLU A 186 -1.21 19.47 -11.47
C GLU A 186 -2.67 19.00 -11.61
N PHE A 187 -3.52 19.32 -10.65
CA PHE A 187 -4.92 18.89 -10.60
C PHE A 187 -5.90 19.99 -11.03
N GLU A 188 -5.47 21.24 -10.94
CA GLU A 188 -6.15 22.43 -11.43
C GLU A 188 -5.10 23.35 -12.08
N PRO A 189 -5.44 24.06 -13.17
CA PRO A 189 -4.49 24.91 -13.87
C PRO A 189 -3.76 25.87 -12.93
N GLY A 190 -2.42 25.80 -12.94
CA GLY A 190 -1.58 26.70 -12.13
C GLY A 190 -1.50 26.34 -10.64
N THR A 191 -1.97 25.16 -10.23
CA THR A 191 -1.73 24.62 -8.88
C THR A 191 -1.24 23.18 -8.92
N THR A 192 -0.23 22.89 -8.12
CA THR A 192 0.37 21.56 -8.06
C THR A 192 0.27 21.03 -6.64
N ARG A 193 -0.26 19.81 -6.50
CA ARG A 193 -0.17 19.05 -5.26
C ARG A 193 1.13 18.27 -5.22
N ILE A 194 1.85 18.41 -4.12
CA ILE A 194 2.99 17.57 -3.77
C ILE A 194 2.50 16.46 -2.84
N TYR A 195 2.92 15.23 -3.13
CA TYR A 195 2.76 14.08 -2.26
C TYR A 195 4.14 13.54 -1.92
N VAL A 196 4.36 13.21 -0.66
CA VAL A 196 5.61 12.64 -0.15
C VAL A 196 5.26 11.44 0.71
N ARG A 197 5.80 10.27 0.35
CA ARG A 197 5.75 9.06 1.16
C ARG A 197 7.15 8.67 1.58
N SER A 198 7.33 8.27 2.83
CA SER A 198 8.62 7.81 3.35
C SER A 198 8.43 6.63 4.27
N THR A 199 9.28 5.62 4.11
CA THR A 199 9.47 4.59 5.13
C THR A 199 10.26 5.19 6.29
N ILE A 200 9.73 5.08 7.50
CA ILE A 200 10.31 5.61 8.72
C ILE A 200 10.81 4.43 9.56
N GLU A 201 12.13 4.35 9.74
CA GLU A 201 12.75 3.38 10.64
C GLU A 201 12.70 3.89 12.09
N PRO A 202 12.19 3.08 13.04
CA PRO A 202 12.22 3.39 14.46
C PRO A 202 13.65 3.42 15.04
N PRO A 203 13.88 4.13 16.16
CA PRO A 203 12.90 4.93 16.91
C PRO A 203 12.75 6.35 16.33
N VAL A 204 11.51 6.84 16.29
CA VAL A 204 11.20 8.26 16.07
C VAL A 204 10.49 8.84 17.30
N THR A 205 10.64 10.14 17.51
CA THR A 205 9.87 10.86 18.54
C THR A 205 8.39 10.77 18.17
N PRO A 206 7.50 10.26 19.03
CA PRO A 206 6.07 10.16 18.72
C PRO A 206 5.47 11.49 18.25
N PRO A 207 4.40 11.46 17.44
CA PRO A 207 3.66 12.67 17.12
C PRO A 207 3.26 13.43 18.39
N PRO A 208 3.23 14.78 18.36
CA PRO A 208 2.75 15.55 19.48
C PRO A 208 1.30 15.16 19.76
N ALA A 209 0.98 14.87 21.03
CA ALA A 209 -0.38 14.53 21.43
C ALA A 209 -1.34 15.62 20.95
N SER A 210 -2.38 15.22 20.20
CA SER A 210 -3.48 16.11 19.87
C SER A 210 -4.03 16.67 21.17
N LYS A 211 -3.94 17.99 21.37
CA LYS A 211 -4.70 18.63 22.43
C LYS A 211 -6.17 18.42 22.06
N ALA A 212 -6.89 17.65 22.88
CA ALA A 212 -8.33 17.51 22.74
C ALA A 212 -8.97 18.92 22.68
N PRO A 213 -9.96 19.13 21.81
CA PRO A 213 -10.66 20.41 21.71
C PRO A 213 -11.34 20.81 23.03
#